data_AF-A0A834R907-F1
#
_entry.id   AF-A0A834R907-F1
#
_cell.length_a   1.000
_cell.length_b   1.000
_cell.length_c   1.000
_cell.angle_alpha   90.00
_cell.angle_beta   90.00
_cell.angle_gamma   90.00
#
_symmetry.space_group_name_H-M   'P 1'
#
loop_
_entity.id
_entity.type
_entity.pdbx_description
1 polymer ?
#
loop_
_entity_poly.entity_id
_entity_poly.type
_entity_poly.pdbx_seq_one_letter_code
_entity_poly.pdbx_strand_id
1 'polypeptide(L)'
;MDFIHRLLINFIVCFVFALIRVRTDVEIPPNVHQDPFERIINDDQSADHNPSHQVRDRNHHSSDNSITNHSKASIEKDCSNLKLNQIKCDLNYSCIYGTETLTTCLPLNASLCQNGSKSFPKTYLCSFCYQLPPKFYSCNVQLPCQLFSRTLTVCNVDENVLCLGHRKFFKYSRCEHKTGYKWSTALLLSITLGGFGVDRFYLGNWQEGIGKLFSFGGLGIWTLIDVILIGSGYLKPNDGSVYV
;
A
#
# COMPACT_ATOMS: atom_id res chain seq x y z
N MET A 1 -54.58 14.44 9.37
CA MET A 1 -53.91 14.09 8.09
C MET A 1 -52.57 14.78 7.93
N ASP A 2 -52.34 15.94 8.57
CA ASP A 2 -51.10 16.73 8.40
C ASP A 2 -49.83 16.07 8.92
N PHE A 3 -49.93 15.25 9.98
CA PHE A 3 -48.78 14.51 10.51
C PHE A 3 -48.28 13.45 9.52
N ILE A 4 -49.18 12.66 8.94
CA ILE A 4 -48.85 11.66 7.93
C ILE A 4 -48.31 12.34 6.67
N HIS A 5 -48.92 13.47 6.25
CA HIS A 5 -48.46 14.22 5.08
C HIS A 5 -47.05 14.81 5.27
N ARG A 6 -46.73 15.34 6.46
CA ARG A 6 -45.38 15.82 6.80
C ARG A 6 -44.36 14.67 6.88
N LEU A 7 -44.77 13.52 7.38
CA LEU A 7 -43.94 12.31 7.40
C LEU A 7 -43.63 11.81 5.98
N LEU A 8 -44.63 11.81 5.10
CA LEU A 8 -44.51 11.39 3.71
C LEU A 8 -43.64 12.34 2.89
N ILE A 9 -43.78 13.66 3.08
CA ILE A 9 -42.90 14.65 2.44
C ILE A 9 -41.45 14.46 2.90
N ASN A 10 -41.20 14.33 4.20
CA ASN A 10 -39.84 14.12 4.72
C ASN A 10 -39.25 12.79 4.24
N PHE A 11 -40.08 11.75 4.12
CA PHE A 11 -39.70 10.45 3.56
C PHE A 11 -39.31 10.57 2.08
N ILE A 12 -40.12 11.25 1.25
CA ILE A 12 -39.84 11.46 -0.17
C ILE A 12 -38.58 12.32 -0.35
N VAL A 13 -38.41 13.40 0.41
CA VAL A 13 -37.23 14.26 0.32
C VAL A 13 -35.95 13.49 0.69
N CYS A 14 -35.97 12.71 1.79
CA CYS A 14 -34.82 11.87 2.16
C CYS A 14 -34.55 10.77 1.13
N PHE A 15 -35.60 10.14 0.60
CA PHE A 15 -35.48 9.09 -0.41
C PHE A 15 -34.90 9.63 -1.73
N VAL A 16 -35.39 10.77 -2.19
CA VAL A 16 -34.86 11.46 -3.38
C VAL A 16 -33.41 11.88 -3.16
N PHE A 17 -33.05 12.42 -1.98
CA PHE A 17 -31.67 12.81 -1.67
C PHE A 17 -30.71 11.60 -1.63
N ALA A 18 -31.15 10.48 -1.04
CA ALA A 18 -30.40 9.22 -1.05
C ALA A 18 -30.20 8.68 -2.48
N LEU A 19 -31.25 8.71 -3.31
CA LEU A 19 -31.14 8.31 -4.72
C LEU A 19 -30.26 9.25 -5.55
N ILE A 20 -30.30 10.56 -5.29
CA ILE A 20 -29.43 11.53 -5.95
C ILE A 20 -27.97 11.24 -5.62
N ARG A 21 -27.63 10.93 -4.36
CA ARG A 21 -26.25 10.62 -3.99
C ARG A 21 -25.76 9.28 -4.55
N VAL A 22 -26.64 8.26 -4.57
CA VAL A 22 -26.34 6.99 -5.27
C VAL A 22 -26.02 7.24 -6.75
N ARG A 23 -26.63 8.26 -7.37
CA ARG A 23 -26.33 8.65 -8.76
C ARG A 23 -25.03 9.44 -8.90
N THR A 24 -24.59 10.20 -7.89
CA THR A 24 -23.29 10.88 -7.93
C THR A 24 -22.10 9.93 -7.74
N ASP A 25 -22.29 8.78 -7.07
CA ASP A 25 -21.25 7.74 -6.96
C ASP A 25 -21.08 6.93 -8.27
N VAL A 26 -22.01 7.09 -9.23
CA VAL A 26 -21.98 6.49 -10.58
C VAL A 26 -21.16 7.33 -11.57
N GLU A 27 -20.70 8.52 -11.18
CA GLU A 27 -19.90 9.37 -12.05
C GLU A 27 -18.45 8.87 -12.12
N ILE A 28 -18.24 7.94 -13.06
CA ILE A 28 -16.94 7.58 -13.62
C ILE A 28 -16.24 8.90 -14.01
N PRO A 29 -15.11 9.28 -13.38
CA PRO A 29 -14.42 10.50 -13.79
C PRO A 29 -13.84 10.29 -15.19
N PRO A 30 -14.18 11.15 -16.17
CA PRO A 30 -13.47 11.20 -17.43
C PRO A 30 -12.11 11.89 -17.24
N ASN A 31 -11.13 11.42 -18.02
CA ASN A 31 -9.82 12.01 -18.30
C ASN A 31 -8.66 11.86 -17.31
N VAL A 32 -7.86 10.84 -17.63
CA VAL A 32 -6.41 10.89 -17.79
C VAL A 32 -6.00 12.13 -18.60
N HIS A 33 -5.28 13.07 -17.98
CA HIS A 33 -4.11 13.76 -18.53
C HIS A 33 -3.65 14.84 -17.55
N GLN A 34 -2.65 14.51 -16.73
CA GLN A 34 -1.67 15.50 -16.25
C GLN A 34 -0.39 14.72 -15.93
N ASP A 35 0.61 14.86 -16.79
CA ASP A 35 1.91 14.19 -16.65
C ASP A 35 2.63 14.68 -15.37
N PRO A 36 3.06 13.78 -14.45
CA PRO A 36 3.75 14.17 -13.21
C PRO A 36 5.25 14.45 -13.38
N PHE A 37 5.76 14.50 -14.61
CA PHE A 37 7.20 14.53 -14.92
C PHE A 37 7.93 15.72 -14.25
N GLU A 38 7.24 16.83 -13.97
CA GLU A 38 7.84 18.04 -13.39
C GLU A 38 7.99 18.06 -11.86
N ARG A 39 7.40 17.13 -11.10
CA ARG A 39 7.53 17.15 -9.62
C ARG A 39 8.72 16.37 -9.06
N ILE A 40 9.42 15.57 -9.87
CA ILE A 40 10.40 14.60 -9.37
C ILE A 40 11.86 15.07 -9.55
N ILE A 41 12.14 16.07 -10.39
CA ILE A 41 13.52 16.59 -10.55
C ILE A 41 14.02 17.30 -9.27
N ASN A 42 13.12 17.82 -8.42
CA ASN A 42 13.51 18.62 -7.26
C ASN A 42 13.92 17.82 -6.01
N ASP A 43 13.63 16.51 -5.94
CA ASP A 43 14.04 15.67 -4.79
C ASP A 43 15.37 14.92 -5.01
N ASP A 44 15.80 14.72 -6.26
CA ASP A 44 17.05 13.99 -6.57
C ASP A 44 18.30 14.89 -6.55
N GLN A 45 18.13 16.22 -6.47
CA GLN A 45 19.23 17.19 -6.56
C GLN A 45 19.85 17.58 -5.21
N SER A 46 19.42 16.96 -4.11
CA SER A 46 20.01 17.17 -2.77
C SER A 46 21.09 16.14 -2.40
N ALA A 47 21.45 15.21 -3.29
CA ALA A 47 22.42 14.17 -2.97
C ALA A 47 23.33 13.79 -4.16
N ASP A 48 23.98 14.75 -4.81
CA ASP A 48 25.36 14.56 -5.31
C ASP A 48 25.96 15.83 -5.90
N HIS A 49 26.81 16.54 -5.13
CA HIS A 49 27.93 17.24 -5.75
C HIS A 49 29.17 17.35 -4.84
N ASN A 50 30.15 16.52 -5.22
CA ASN A 50 31.58 16.79 -5.33
C ASN A 50 32.51 16.25 -4.21
N PRO A 51 33.66 15.63 -4.60
CA PRO A 51 34.50 14.81 -3.74
C PRO A 51 35.68 15.61 -3.17
N SER A 52 36.36 15.02 -2.18
CA SER A 52 37.81 15.00 -1.93
C SER A 52 38.14 15.05 -0.43
N HIS A 53 38.94 14.07 0.00
CA HIS A 53 39.95 14.15 1.07
C HIS A 53 39.64 14.93 2.38
N GLN A 54 39.63 14.24 3.52
CA GLN A 54 40.83 14.08 4.36
C GLN A 54 40.54 13.28 5.65
N VAL A 55 41.50 12.42 5.95
CA VAL A 55 41.75 11.75 7.22
C VAL A 55 41.76 12.75 8.38
N ARG A 56 41.07 12.45 9.48
CA ARG A 56 41.41 13.03 10.79
C ARG A 56 41.01 12.08 11.92
N ASP A 57 42.04 11.45 12.48
CA ASP A 57 41.98 10.69 13.73
C ASP A 57 41.42 11.54 14.88
N ARG A 58 40.59 10.92 15.72
CA ARG A 58 40.43 11.37 17.10
C ARG A 58 40.21 10.18 18.02
N ASN A 59 41.27 9.89 18.76
CA ASN A 59 41.25 9.04 19.94
C ASN A 59 40.29 9.63 20.98
N HIS A 60 39.37 8.80 21.48
CA HIS A 60 38.85 9.00 22.83
C HIS A 60 38.87 7.68 23.58
N HIS A 61 39.72 7.68 24.60
CA HIS A 61 39.90 6.66 25.61
C HIS A 61 38.70 6.79 26.57
N SER A 62 37.88 5.76 26.65
CA SER A 62 37.03 5.56 27.82
C SER A 62 36.82 4.06 27.99
N SER A 63 37.71 3.48 28.78
CA SER A 63 37.48 2.22 29.46
C SER A 63 36.40 2.47 30.49
N ASP A 64 35.28 1.75 30.41
CA ASP A 64 34.50 1.43 31.59
C ASP A 64 33.75 0.11 31.39
N ASN A 65 33.92 -0.75 32.40
CA ASN A 65 33.47 -2.12 32.49
C ASN A 65 31.94 -2.20 32.58
N SER A 66 31.32 -3.06 31.77
CA SER A 66 30.09 -3.73 32.17
C SER A 66 30.02 -5.13 31.57
N ILE A 67 30.28 -6.11 32.44
CA ILE A 67 29.98 -7.52 32.23
C ILE A 67 28.46 -7.64 32.25
N THR A 68 27.84 -7.74 31.07
CA THR A 68 26.53 -8.35 30.93
C THR A 68 26.56 -9.30 29.74
N ASN A 69 26.47 -10.58 30.09
CA ASN A 69 26.38 -11.70 29.17
C ASN A 69 25.04 -11.62 28.43
N HIS A 70 25.05 -10.98 27.26
CA HIS A 70 24.06 -11.25 26.22
C HIS A 70 24.81 -11.77 25.01
N SER A 71 24.81 -13.11 24.90
CA SER A 71 25.05 -13.92 23.71
C SER A 71 25.39 -13.12 22.46
N LYS A 72 26.69 -12.82 22.29
CA LYS A 72 27.28 -12.48 21.01
C LYS A 72 27.30 -13.78 20.20
N ALA A 73 26.13 -14.18 19.70
CA ALA A 73 26.03 -15.20 18.67
C ALA A 73 26.62 -14.59 17.40
N SER A 74 27.92 -14.79 17.22
CA SER A 74 28.54 -14.75 15.91
C SER A 74 27.81 -15.80 15.06
N ILE A 75 26.76 -15.36 14.38
CA ILE A 75 26.05 -16.18 13.40
C ILE A 75 27.09 -16.48 12.33
N GLU A 76 27.51 -17.74 12.31
CA GLU A 76 28.22 -18.41 11.24
C GLU A 76 27.41 -18.20 9.95
N LYS A 77 27.76 -17.18 9.16
CA LYS A 77 27.05 -16.87 7.92
C LYS A 77 27.82 -17.46 6.76
N ASP A 78 27.28 -18.53 6.21
CA ASP A 78 27.66 -18.99 4.88
C ASP A 78 27.41 -17.86 3.86
N CYS A 79 28.40 -17.58 3.01
CA CYS A 79 28.38 -16.43 2.09
C CYS A 79 27.20 -16.48 1.11
N SER A 80 26.65 -17.66 0.89
CA SER A 80 25.48 -17.92 0.07
C SER A 80 24.21 -17.25 0.62
N ASN A 81 24.13 -16.89 1.91
CA ASN A 81 22.90 -16.35 2.52
C ASN A 81 22.94 -14.83 2.78
N LEU A 82 23.89 -14.12 2.16
CA LEU A 82 23.94 -12.66 2.25
C LEU A 82 22.75 -12.02 1.50
N LYS A 83 22.25 -10.91 2.06
CA LYS A 83 21.22 -10.07 1.43
C LYS A 83 21.77 -9.38 0.19
N LEU A 84 20.89 -9.06 -0.76
CA LEU A 84 21.32 -8.37 -1.99
C LEU A 84 21.99 -7.01 -1.76
N ASN A 85 21.69 -6.30 -0.67
CA ASN A 85 22.34 -5.03 -0.33
C ASN A 85 23.79 -5.19 0.16
N GLN A 86 24.25 -6.43 0.38
CA GLN A 86 25.58 -6.74 0.92
C GLN A 86 26.49 -7.39 -0.12
N ILE A 87 26.03 -7.51 -1.37
CA ILE A 87 26.71 -8.24 -2.44
C ILE A 87 26.63 -7.47 -3.76
N LYS A 88 27.64 -7.63 -4.61
CA LYS A 88 27.71 -7.11 -5.98
C LYS A 88 27.86 -8.28 -6.92
N CYS A 89 26.90 -8.48 -7.82
CA CYS A 89 26.89 -9.58 -8.78
C CYS A 89 27.21 -9.10 -10.19
N ASP A 90 27.95 -9.91 -10.95
CA ASP A 90 28.29 -9.64 -12.34
C ASP A 90 27.24 -10.26 -13.28
N LEU A 91 26.19 -9.49 -13.57
CA LEU A 91 25.05 -9.97 -14.34
C LEU A 91 25.33 -9.97 -15.84
N ASN A 92 24.95 -11.05 -16.51
CA ASN A 92 25.06 -11.17 -17.95
C ASN A 92 23.79 -10.64 -18.63
N TYR A 93 23.90 -9.52 -19.35
CA TYR A 93 22.78 -8.92 -20.07
C TYR A 93 22.44 -9.60 -21.41
N SER A 94 23.26 -10.55 -21.86
CA SER A 94 23.08 -11.30 -23.12
C SER A 94 22.40 -12.66 -22.91
N CYS A 95 21.88 -12.94 -21.71
CA CYS A 95 21.17 -14.18 -21.43
C CYS A 95 19.82 -14.25 -22.15
N ILE A 96 19.29 -15.47 -22.31
CA ILE A 96 17.96 -15.69 -22.90
C ILE A 96 16.90 -15.33 -21.86
N TYR A 97 16.01 -14.39 -22.20
CA TYR A 97 14.95 -13.95 -21.29
C TYR A 97 14.11 -15.11 -20.75
N GLY A 98 13.86 -15.11 -19.44
CA GLY A 98 13.08 -16.13 -18.74
C GLY A 98 13.85 -17.37 -18.33
N THR A 99 15.15 -17.47 -18.59
CA THR A 99 15.99 -18.60 -18.15
C THR A 99 16.66 -18.33 -16.80
N GLU A 100 16.81 -19.36 -15.99
CA GLU A 100 17.60 -19.30 -14.75
C GLU A 100 19.08 -19.45 -15.10
N THR A 101 19.88 -18.47 -14.73
CA THR A 101 21.32 -18.44 -15.04
C THR A 101 22.14 -18.24 -13.78
N LEU A 102 23.38 -18.72 -13.82
CA LEU A 102 24.33 -18.65 -12.71
C LEU A 102 25.22 -17.42 -12.89
N THR A 103 25.23 -16.53 -11.90
CA THR A 103 26.14 -15.39 -11.80
C THR A 103 27.12 -15.59 -10.65
N THR A 104 28.28 -14.95 -10.73
CA THR A 104 29.19 -14.80 -9.59
C THR A 104 28.88 -13.49 -8.86
N CYS A 105 28.86 -13.55 -7.53
CA CYS A 105 28.63 -12.41 -6.66
C CYS A 105 29.78 -12.26 -5.68
N LEU A 106 30.17 -11.01 -5.42
CA LEU A 106 31.20 -10.64 -4.48
C LEU A 106 30.57 -9.92 -3.28
N PRO A 107 30.96 -10.22 -2.03
CA PRO A 107 30.51 -9.45 -0.89
C PRO A 107 31.06 -8.01 -0.96
N LEU A 108 30.23 -7.02 -0.62
CA LEU A 108 30.65 -5.61 -0.50
C LEU A 108 31.68 -5.44 0.62
N ASN A 109 31.50 -6.18 1.72
CA ASN A 109 32.41 -6.19 2.87
C ASN A 109 32.95 -7.61 3.10
N ALA A 110 34.27 -7.78 2.95
CA ALA A 110 34.94 -9.07 3.11
C ALA A 110 34.82 -9.67 4.53
N SER A 111 34.60 -8.84 5.55
CA SER A 111 34.41 -9.26 6.95
C SER A 111 33.06 -9.95 7.23
N LEU A 112 32.13 -9.96 6.26
CA LEU A 112 30.84 -10.64 6.38
C LEU A 112 30.91 -12.14 6.06
N CYS A 113 32.07 -12.63 5.64
CA CYS A 113 32.30 -13.98 5.14
C CYS A 113 33.45 -14.64 5.90
N GLN A 114 33.20 -15.83 6.46
CA GLN A 114 34.14 -16.50 7.39
C GLN A 114 35.34 -17.15 6.69
N ASN A 115 35.22 -17.52 5.41
CA ASN A 115 36.24 -18.25 4.66
C ASN A 115 36.99 -17.42 3.61
N GLY A 116 36.84 -16.09 3.59
CA GLY A 116 37.50 -15.25 2.59
C GLY A 116 37.17 -15.61 1.14
N SER A 117 36.05 -16.29 0.89
CA SER A 117 35.56 -16.62 -0.45
C SER A 117 35.24 -15.32 -1.19
N LYS A 118 36.13 -14.95 -2.12
CA LYS A 118 36.09 -13.69 -2.87
C LYS A 118 34.90 -13.60 -3.83
N SER A 119 34.32 -14.73 -4.20
CA SER A 119 33.12 -14.81 -5.05
C SER A 119 32.35 -16.08 -4.78
N PHE A 120 31.02 -16.00 -4.72
CA PHE A 120 30.13 -17.14 -4.61
C PHE A 120 29.10 -17.13 -5.74
N PRO A 121 28.66 -18.30 -6.23
CA PRO A 121 27.66 -18.36 -7.27
C PRO A 121 26.26 -18.09 -6.72
N LYS A 122 25.43 -17.38 -7.50
CA LYS A 122 24.00 -17.16 -7.25
C LYS A 122 23.22 -17.41 -8.52
N THR A 123 22.02 -17.96 -8.37
CA THR A 123 21.08 -18.12 -9.47
C THR A 123 20.17 -16.90 -9.57
N TYR A 124 19.86 -16.48 -10.79
CA TYR A 124 18.89 -15.42 -11.06
C TYR A 124 18.09 -15.70 -12.32
N LEU A 125 16.87 -15.19 -12.34
CA LEU A 125 16.02 -15.24 -13.52
C LEU A 125 16.44 -14.12 -14.47
N CYS A 126 16.83 -14.47 -15.69
CA CYS A 126 17.19 -13.54 -16.74
C CYS A 126 15.96 -12.69 -17.15
N SER A 127 15.73 -11.60 -16.45
CA SER A 127 14.62 -10.68 -16.66
C SER A 127 14.92 -9.32 -16.01
N PHE A 128 14.38 -8.25 -16.58
CA PHE A 128 14.52 -6.93 -15.96
C PHE A 128 13.65 -6.82 -14.72
N CYS A 129 14.11 -6.08 -13.70
CA CYS A 129 13.40 -5.88 -12.43
C CYS A 129 11.93 -5.43 -12.62
N TYR A 130 11.65 -4.59 -13.62
CA TYR A 130 10.29 -4.10 -13.92
C TYR A 130 9.37 -5.15 -14.59
N GLN A 131 9.93 -6.22 -15.14
CA GLN A 131 9.22 -7.33 -15.80
C GLN A 131 8.91 -8.50 -14.86
N LEU A 132 9.35 -8.44 -13.60
CA LEU A 132 9.10 -9.51 -12.64
C LEU A 132 7.58 -9.68 -12.39
N PRO A 133 7.14 -10.88 -12.00
CA PRO A 133 5.79 -11.10 -11.46
C PRO A 133 5.53 -10.26 -10.19
N PRO A 134 4.26 -9.90 -9.89
CA PRO A 134 3.88 -9.09 -8.73
C PRO A 134 4.16 -9.72 -7.37
N LYS A 135 4.61 -10.98 -7.34
CA LYS A 135 5.00 -11.69 -6.12
C LYS A 135 6.40 -11.32 -5.61
N PHE A 136 7.22 -10.69 -6.44
CA PHE A 136 8.65 -10.46 -6.19
C PHE A 136 9.02 -8.98 -6.00
N TYR A 137 8.03 -8.09 -5.97
CA TYR A 137 8.23 -6.67 -5.72
C TYR A 137 7.03 -6.09 -4.97
N SER A 138 7.29 -5.05 -4.18
CA SER A 138 6.27 -4.30 -3.47
C SER A 138 6.27 -2.84 -3.92
N CYS A 139 5.09 -2.29 -4.18
CA CYS A 139 4.91 -0.90 -4.60
C CYS A 139 4.38 -0.07 -3.44
N ASN A 140 5.04 1.04 -3.14
CA ASN A 140 4.60 1.96 -2.10
C ASN A 140 3.65 3.01 -2.69
N VAL A 141 2.40 3.01 -2.21
CA VAL A 141 1.38 3.98 -2.60
C VAL A 141 1.30 5.06 -1.54
N GLN A 142 1.57 6.31 -1.89
CA GLN A 142 1.40 7.44 -0.98
C GLN A 142 -0.09 7.80 -0.83
N LEU A 143 -0.58 7.91 0.41
CA LEU A 143 -1.93 8.37 0.74
C LEU A 143 -1.95 9.89 1.01
N PRO A 144 -3.06 10.60 0.71
CA PRO A 144 -4.34 10.11 0.21
C PRO A 144 -4.36 9.84 -1.30
N CYS A 145 -5.05 8.77 -1.72
CA CYS A 145 -5.25 8.41 -3.13
C CYS A 145 -6.75 8.25 -3.43
N GLN A 146 -7.15 8.46 -4.69
CA GLN A 146 -8.49 8.08 -5.15
C GLN A 146 -8.54 6.55 -5.35
N LEU A 147 -9.57 5.88 -4.84
CA LEU A 147 -9.66 4.43 -5.00
C LEU A 147 -9.86 4.06 -6.45
N PHE A 148 -9.41 2.86 -6.80
CA PHE A 148 -9.56 2.30 -8.15
C PHE A 148 -8.89 3.14 -9.25
N SER A 149 -8.30 4.29 -8.91
CA SER A 149 -7.42 5.05 -9.77
C SER A 149 -6.09 4.32 -9.92
N ARG A 150 -5.47 4.46 -11.10
CA ARG A 150 -4.11 4.02 -11.34
C ARG A 150 -3.18 5.18 -11.03
N THR A 151 -2.36 5.03 -9.99
CA THR A 151 -1.38 6.05 -9.62
C THR A 151 0.03 5.55 -9.87
N LEU A 152 0.91 6.48 -10.24
CA LEU A 152 2.33 6.20 -10.45
C LEU A 152 2.99 5.98 -9.09
N THR A 153 3.59 4.82 -8.92
CA THR A 153 4.21 4.41 -7.64
C THR A 153 5.62 3.90 -7.83
N VAL A 154 6.43 4.04 -6.78
CA VAL A 154 7.77 3.47 -6.72
C VAL A 154 7.67 2.06 -6.19
N CYS A 155 8.12 1.10 -7.00
CA CYS A 155 8.17 -0.30 -6.65
C CYS A 155 9.60 -0.71 -6.34
N ASN A 156 9.76 -1.54 -5.32
CA ASN A 156 11.02 -2.08 -4.85
C ASN A 156 10.99 -3.61 -4.93
N VAL A 157 11.99 -4.21 -5.55
CA VAL A 157 12.15 -5.67 -5.66
C VAL A 157 12.60 -6.28 -4.34
N ASP A 158 12.07 -7.46 -4.00
CA ASP A 158 12.40 -8.21 -2.79
C ASP A 158 13.90 -8.50 -2.63
N GLU A 159 14.39 -8.43 -1.40
CA GLU A 159 15.82 -8.55 -1.05
C GLU A 159 16.48 -9.89 -1.40
N ASN A 160 15.69 -10.92 -1.77
CA ASN A 160 16.16 -12.26 -2.09
C ASN A 160 16.15 -12.57 -3.60
N VAL A 161 15.61 -11.66 -4.42
CA VAL A 161 15.45 -11.87 -5.86
C VAL A 161 16.44 -11.01 -6.63
N LEU A 162 17.25 -11.65 -7.47
CA LEU A 162 18.19 -10.98 -8.36
C LEU A 162 17.56 -10.78 -9.74
N CYS A 163 17.70 -9.58 -10.29
CA CYS A 163 17.11 -9.14 -11.55
C CYS A 163 18.03 -8.14 -12.27
N LEU A 164 17.83 -7.97 -13.58
CA LEU A 164 18.61 -7.06 -14.41
C LEU A 164 18.15 -5.60 -14.22
N GLY A 165 19.11 -4.67 -14.17
CA GLY A 165 18.85 -3.22 -14.11
C GLY A 165 18.57 -2.68 -12.70
N HIS A 166 17.84 -1.56 -12.63
CA HIS A 166 17.52 -0.88 -11.38
C HIS A 166 16.40 -1.60 -10.61
N ARG A 167 16.64 -1.86 -9.32
CA ARG A 167 15.69 -2.56 -8.42
C ARG A 167 14.52 -1.70 -7.97
N LYS A 168 14.67 -0.37 -8.05
CA LYS A 168 13.61 0.61 -7.85
C LYS A 168 13.13 1.06 -9.21
N PHE A 169 11.85 0.90 -9.49
CA PHE A 169 11.25 1.29 -10.77
C PHE A 169 9.86 1.86 -10.57
N PHE A 170 9.42 2.67 -11.52
CA PHE A 170 8.09 3.25 -11.52
C PHE A 170 7.09 2.29 -12.18
N LYS A 171 5.91 2.13 -11.55
CA LYS A 171 4.80 1.36 -12.11
C LYS A 171 3.48 1.97 -11.70
N TYR A 172 2.51 1.93 -12.60
CA TYR A 172 1.13 2.25 -12.27
C TYR A 172 0.53 1.12 -11.44
N SER A 173 0.22 1.41 -10.19
CA SER A 173 -0.52 0.49 -9.31
C SER A 173 -1.93 1.01 -9.10
N ARG A 174 -2.87 0.09 -8.86
CA ARG A 174 -4.23 0.47 -8.43
C ARG A 174 -4.17 0.82 -6.96
N CYS A 175 -4.77 1.93 -6.57
CA CYS A 175 -4.87 2.23 -5.16
C CYS A 175 -5.96 1.38 -4.50
N GLU A 176 -5.54 0.50 -3.60
CA GLU A 176 -6.39 -0.32 -2.75
C GLU A 176 -6.07 -0.02 -1.28
N HIS A 177 -6.64 1.06 -0.73
CA HIS A 177 -6.54 1.30 0.69
C HIS A 177 -7.53 0.41 1.44
N LYS A 178 -7.01 -0.45 2.32
CA LYS A 178 -7.80 -1.25 3.27
C LYS A 178 -7.90 -0.49 4.58
N THR A 179 -9.12 -0.24 5.05
CA THR A 179 -9.38 0.33 6.38
C THR A 179 -9.82 -0.76 7.35
N GLY A 180 -9.96 -0.44 8.63
CA GLY A 180 -10.47 -1.37 9.63
C GLY A 180 -11.97 -1.68 9.55
N TYR A 181 -12.70 -1.18 8.55
CA TYR A 181 -14.13 -1.43 8.42
C TYR A 181 -14.41 -2.84 7.92
N LYS A 182 -15.09 -3.64 8.75
CA LYS A 182 -15.48 -5.00 8.40
C LYS A 182 -16.83 -5.01 7.68
N TRP A 183 -16.90 -5.67 6.53
CA TRP A 183 -18.16 -5.79 5.78
C TRP A 183 -19.27 -6.45 6.61
N SER A 184 -18.92 -7.53 7.33
CA SER A 184 -19.88 -8.23 8.20
C SER A 184 -20.40 -7.34 9.33
N THR A 185 -19.58 -6.46 9.89
CA THR A 185 -20.01 -5.54 10.95
C THR A 185 -20.94 -4.47 10.39
N ALA A 186 -20.63 -3.91 9.22
CA ALA A 186 -21.52 -2.96 8.55
C ALA A 186 -22.89 -3.60 8.24
N LEU A 187 -22.90 -4.84 7.75
CA LEU A 187 -24.14 -5.59 7.51
C LEU A 187 -24.93 -5.87 8.79
N LEU A 188 -24.26 -6.34 9.84
CA LEU A 188 -24.92 -6.65 11.10
C LEU A 188 -25.57 -5.40 11.69
N LEU A 189 -24.84 -4.27 11.70
CA LEU A 189 -25.34 -2.98 12.17
C LEU A 189 -26.53 -2.49 11.33
N SER A 190 -26.54 -2.76 10.02
CA SER A 190 -27.66 -2.41 9.15
C SER A 190 -28.92 -3.23 9.46
N ILE A 191 -28.77 -4.52 9.75
CA ILE A 191 -29.90 -5.40 10.12
C ILE A 191 -30.47 -5.04 11.50
N THR A 192 -29.61 -4.86 12.51
CA THR A 192 -30.05 -4.70 13.91
C THR A 192 -30.32 -3.25 14.29
N LEU A 193 -29.59 -2.29 13.71
CA LEU A 193 -29.68 -0.86 14.04
C LEU A 193 -29.82 0.05 12.80
N GLY A 194 -30.12 -0.47 11.61
CA GLY A 194 -30.26 0.35 10.40
C GLY A 194 -31.44 1.33 10.46
N GLY A 195 -32.48 1.01 11.24
CA GLY A 195 -33.61 1.93 11.47
C GLY A 195 -33.20 3.21 12.21
N PHE A 196 -32.13 3.14 13.02
CA PHE A 196 -31.54 4.28 13.70
C PHE A 196 -30.38 4.93 12.89
N GLY A 197 -30.05 4.37 11.72
CA GLY A 197 -28.97 4.87 10.85
C GLY A 197 -27.55 4.63 11.37
N VAL A 198 -27.36 3.72 12.33
CA VAL A 198 -26.05 3.42 12.96
C VAL A 198 -25.04 2.86 11.96
N ASP A 199 -25.50 2.11 10.97
CA ASP A 199 -24.71 1.64 9.84
C ASP A 199 -24.09 2.80 9.02
N ARG A 200 -24.80 3.91 8.85
CA ARG A 200 -24.30 5.12 8.17
C ARG A 200 -23.33 5.91 9.02
N PHE A 201 -23.58 6.01 10.33
CA PHE A 201 -22.61 6.59 11.25
C PHE A 201 -21.31 5.78 11.30
N TYR A 202 -21.40 4.44 11.25
CA TYR A 202 -20.23 3.55 11.22
C TYR A 202 -19.35 3.76 9.98
N LEU A 203 -19.95 4.06 8.82
CA LEU A 203 -19.23 4.29 7.56
C LEU A 203 -18.73 5.73 7.36
N GLY A 204 -19.00 6.64 8.30
CA GLY A 204 -18.65 8.06 8.22
C GLY A 204 -19.71 8.97 7.60
N ASN A 205 -20.84 8.41 7.15
CA ASN A 205 -21.95 9.13 6.51
C ASN A 205 -22.94 9.67 7.57
N TRP A 206 -22.45 10.45 8.53
CA TRP A 206 -23.25 10.91 9.67
C TRP A 206 -24.45 11.78 9.28
N GLN A 207 -24.33 12.54 8.20
CA GLN A 207 -25.41 13.40 7.68
C GLN A 207 -26.63 12.59 7.23
N GLU A 208 -26.41 11.42 6.60
CA GLU A 208 -27.48 10.52 6.17
C GLU A 208 -28.10 9.77 7.36
N GLY A 209 -27.28 9.44 8.36
CA GLY A 209 -27.73 8.81 9.59
C GLY A 209 -28.74 9.68 10.34
N ILE A 210 -28.50 10.99 10.43
CA ILE A 210 -29.42 11.94 11.07
C ILE A 210 -30.76 12.02 10.31
N GLY A 211 -30.74 12.02 8.98
CA GLY A 211 -31.97 12.03 8.17
C GLY A 211 -32.87 10.80 8.41
N LYS A 212 -32.26 9.62 8.61
CA LYS A 212 -32.98 8.40 8.98
C LYS A 212 -33.58 8.48 10.39
N LEU A 213 -32.86 9.08 11.33
CA LEU A 213 -33.32 9.23 12.70
C LEU A 213 -34.57 10.14 12.79
N PHE A 214 -34.56 11.26 12.08
CA PHE A 214 -35.71 12.19 12.04
C PHE A 214 -36.92 11.64 11.30
N SER A 215 -36.72 10.71 10.35
CA SER A 215 -37.81 10.00 9.67
C SER A 215 -38.31 8.77 10.44
N PHE A 216 -37.92 8.61 11.71
CA PHE A 216 -38.22 7.43 12.56
C PHE A 216 -37.85 6.10 11.89
N GLY A 217 -36.80 6.09 11.05
CA GLY A 217 -36.33 4.88 10.37
C GLY A 217 -37.32 4.25 9.40
N GLY A 218 -38.36 4.99 8.97
CA GLY A 218 -39.35 4.61 7.96
C GLY A 218 -39.81 3.14 7.99
N LEU A 219 -40.31 2.68 9.15
CA LEU A 219 -40.99 1.37 9.34
C LEU A 219 -40.22 0.13 8.84
N GLY A 220 -38.89 0.21 8.69
CA GLY A 220 -38.05 -0.90 8.20
C GLY A 220 -37.89 -1.00 6.68
N ILE A 221 -38.44 -0.05 5.91
CA ILE A 221 -38.11 0.03 4.46
C ILE A 221 -36.65 0.46 4.27
N TRP A 222 -36.17 1.40 5.10
CA TRP A 222 -34.78 1.88 5.02
C TRP A 222 -33.77 0.77 5.33
N THR A 223 -34.01 -0.02 6.38
CA THR A 223 -33.15 -1.17 6.73
C THR A 223 -33.05 -2.16 5.57
N LEU A 224 -34.16 -2.44 4.88
CA LEU A 224 -34.17 -3.35 3.73
C LEU A 224 -33.31 -2.81 2.58
N ILE A 225 -33.42 -1.52 2.26
CA ILE A 225 -32.65 -0.87 1.20
C ILE A 225 -31.15 -0.86 1.56
N ASP A 226 -30.80 -0.53 2.80
CA ASP A 226 -29.40 -0.50 3.25
C ASP A 226 -28.75 -1.88 3.22
N VAL A 227 -29.47 -2.92 3.65
CA VAL A 227 -28.98 -4.31 3.59
C VAL A 227 -28.67 -4.71 2.15
N ILE A 228 -29.52 -4.34 1.18
CA ILE A 228 -29.27 -4.60 -0.24
C ILE A 228 -28.04 -3.81 -0.73
N LEU A 229 -27.91 -2.53 -0.38
CA LEU A 229 -26.80 -1.67 -0.81
C LEU A 229 -25.44 -2.11 -0.24
N ILE A 230 -25.39 -2.49 1.04
CA ILE A 230 -24.17 -2.98 1.69
C ILE A 230 -23.87 -4.41 1.23
N GLY A 231 -24.90 -5.26 1.13
CA GLY A 231 -24.77 -6.66 0.69
C GLY A 231 -24.26 -6.78 -0.74
N SER A 232 -24.69 -5.88 -1.63
CA SER A 232 -24.20 -5.80 -3.02
C SER A 232 -22.86 -5.07 -3.17
N GLY A 233 -22.30 -4.50 -2.10
CA GLY A 233 -21.01 -3.79 -2.13
C GLY A 233 -21.03 -2.45 -2.88
N TYR A 234 -22.22 -1.95 -3.22
CA TYR A 234 -22.41 -0.62 -3.77
C TYR A 234 -22.08 0.45 -2.73
N LEU A 235 -22.47 0.22 -1.48
CA LEU A 235 -22.09 1.09 -0.39
C LEU A 235 -20.64 0.85 0.04
N LYS A 236 -19.85 1.92 0.12
CA LYS A 236 -18.46 1.90 0.62
C LYS A 236 -18.30 2.93 1.74
N PRO A 237 -17.26 2.78 2.59
CA PRO A 237 -16.88 3.80 3.57
C PRO A 237 -16.65 5.16 2.90
N ASN A 238 -16.92 6.25 3.62
CA ASN A 238 -16.68 7.62 3.12
C ASN A 238 -15.21 7.89 2.79
N ASP A 239 -14.30 7.21 3.48
CA ASP A 239 -12.85 7.23 3.21
C ASP A 239 -12.49 6.53 1.90
N GLY A 240 -13.47 5.92 1.26
CA GLY A 240 -13.33 5.25 -0.01
C GLY A 240 -12.84 3.81 0.07
N SER A 241 -12.09 3.49 1.11
CA SER A 241 -11.43 2.20 1.32
C SER A 241 -12.26 0.95 1.02
N VAL A 242 -11.58 -0.13 0.67
CA VAL A 242 -12.24 -1.44 0.53
C VAL A 242 -12.37 -2.09 1.91
N TYR A 243 -13.53 -2.70 2.18
CA TYR A 243 -13.75 -3.51 3.39
C TYR A 243 -12.65 -4.57 3.59
N VAL A 244 -12.36 -4.87 4.86
CA VAL A 244 -11.48 -5.96 5.29
C VAL A 244 -12.23 -7.20 5.72
#